data_AF-A0A496QK43-F1
#
_entry.id   AF-A0A496QK43-F1
#
_cell.length_a   1.000
_cell.length_b   1.000
_cell.length_c   1.000
_cell.angle_alpha   90.00
_cell.angle_beta   90.00
_cell.angle_gamma   90.00
#
_symmetry.space_group_name_H-M   'P 1'
#
loop_
_entity.id
_entity.type
_entity.pdbx_description
1 polymer ?
#
loop_
_entity_poly.entity_id
_entity_poly.type
_entity_poly.pdbx_seq_one_letter_code
_entity_poly.pdbx_strand_id
1 'polypeptide(L)'
;MSMVILVQAEIDAGRPVMIHIEGHIMVGVGYDDTSGNLMYINDTWDYLDHTMIWGDTYLGMEHMGVIIVQRCLVAWAKRRGPRRI
;
A
#
# COMPACT_ATOMS: atom_id res chain seq x y z
N MET A 1 13.85 -12.37 -7.25
CA MET A 1 12.89 -11.82 -6.27
C MET A 1 11.83 -11.10 -7.08
N SER A 2 10.62 -11.66 -7.22
CA SER A 2 9.55 -11.00 -7.98
C SER A 2 9.10 -9.73 -7.25
N MET A 3 8.75 -8.66 -7.95
CA MET A 3 8.36 -7.40 -7.28
C MET A 3 7.08 -7.56 -6.42
N VAL A 4 6.25 -8.55 -6.75
CA VAL A 4 5.01 -8.90 -6.04
C VAL A 4 5.26 -9.36 -4.61
N ILE A 5 6.23 -10.26 -4.39
CA ILE A 5 6.58 -10.76 -3.05
C ILE A 5 7.17 -9.66 -2.14
N LEU A 6 7.77 -8.61 -2.73
CA LEU A 6 8.20 -7.44 -1.98
C LEU A 6 6.97 -6.69 -1.44
N VAL A 7 5.99 -6.39 -2.30
CA VAL A 7 4.79 -5.63 -1.94
C VAL A 7 3.95 -6.37 -0.90
N GLN A 8 3.82 -7.68 -1.07
CA GLN A 8 3.24 -8.59 -0.08
C GLN A 8 3.90 -8.42 1.30
N ALA A 9 5.23 -8.46 1.36
CA ALA A 9 5.95 -8.33 2.63
C ALA A 9 5.75 -6.95 3.27
N GLU A 10 5.51 -5.90 2.48
CA GLU A 10 5.17 -4.57 3.00
C GLU A 10 3.74 -4.52 3.58
N ILE A 11 2.76 -5.10 2.89
CA ILE A 11 1.37 -5.21 3.36
C ILE A 11 1.32 -6.03 4.66
N ASP A 12 2.00 -7.19 4.69
CA ASP A 12 2.06 -8.07 5.87
C ASP A 12 2.73 -7.38 7.07
N ALA A 13 3.64 -6.45 6.81
CA ALA A 13 4.26 -5.64 7.86
C ALA A 13 3.43 -4.41 8.26
N GLY A 14 2.17 -4.32 7.82
CA GLY A 14 1.22 -3.27 8.17
C GLY A 14 1.56 -1.91 7.57
N ARG A 15 2.31 -1.88 6.47
CA ARG A 15 2.65 -0.64 5.77
C ARG A 15 1.60 -0.35 4.70
N PRO A 16 1.07 0.89 4.63
CA PRO A 16 0.19 1.27 3.54
C PRO A 16 0.90 1.19 2.19
N VAL A 17 0.26 0.54 1.23
CA VAL A 17 0.71 0.43 -0.16
C VAL A 17 -0.30 1.15 -1.04
N MET A 18 0.15 2.20 -1.73
CA MET A 18 -0.65 2.97 -2.68
C MET A 18 -0.31 2.53 -4.10
N ILE A 19 -1.33 2.20 -4.88
CA ILE A 19 -1.22 1.73 -6.26
C ILE A 19 -1.62 2.88 -7.17
N HIS A 20 -0.74 3.22 -8.11
CA HIS A 20 -0.97 4.25 -9.11
C HIS A 20 -1.33 3.59 -10.43
N ILE A 21 -2.53 3.86 -10.91
CA ILE A 21 -2.93 3.58 -12.28
C ILE A 21 -3.04 4.90 -13.05
N GLU A 22 -3.19 4.83 -14.36
CA GLU A 22 -3.41 6.02 -15.18
C GLU A 22 -4.60 6.85 -14.66
N GLY A 23 -4.33 8.08 -14.22
CA GLY A 23 -5.37 9.02 -13.78
C GLY A 23 -6.03 8.72 -12.43
N HIS A 24 -5.58 7.70 -11.68
CA HIS A 24 -6.24 7.27 -10.44
C HIS A 24 -5.30 6.61 -9.42
N ILE A 25 -5.68 6.65 -8.14
CA ILE A 25 -4.91 6.07 -7.03
C ILE A 25 -5.81 5.19 -6.17
N MET A 26 -5.32 4.00 -5.85
CA MET A 26 -6.03 2.99 -5.05
C MET A 26 -5.14 2.49 -3.91
N VAL A 27 -5.72 1.78 -2.95
CA VAL A 27 -4.97 1.19 -1.82
C VAL A 27 -4.92 -0.32 -1.96
N GLY A 28 -3.72 -0.90 -1.89
CA GLY A 28 -3.56 -2.36 -1.82
C GLY A 28 -3.79 -2.87 -0.40
N VAL A 29 -4.71 -3.81 -0.24
CA VAL A 29 -5.10 -4.38 1.08
C VAL A 29 -4.74 -5.85 1.23
N GLY A 30 -4.48 -6.55 0.13
CA GLY A 30 -4.11 -7.96 0.16
C GLY A 30 -3.54 -8.42 -1.18
N TYR A 31 -3.10 -9.67 -1.21
CA TYR A 31 -2.56 -10.32 -2.40
C TYR A 31 -2.87 -11.83 -2.36
N ASP A 32 -2.81 -12.46 -3.53
CA ASP A 32 -2.80 -13.92 -3.70
C ASP A 32 -1.79 -14.27 -4.82
N ASP A 33 -0.69 -14.87 -4.43
CA ASP A 33 0.40 -15.28 -5.32
C ASP A 33 0.16 -16.65 -5.97
N THR A 34 -0.79 -17.44 -5.46
CA THR A 34 -1.14 -18.77 -6.00
C THR A 34 -1.93 -18.68 -7.31
N SER A 35 -2.65 -17.57 -7.49
CA SER A 35 -3.57 -17.33 -8.60
C SER A 35 -3.01 -16.37 -9.67
N GLY A 36 -1.68 -16.19 -9.74
CA GLY A 36 -1.05 -15.37 -10.77
C GLY A 36 -0.85 -13.90 -10.38
N ASN A 37 -0.43 -13.63 -9.14
CA ASN A 37 -0.17 -12.28 -8.61
C ASN A 37 -1.44 -11.41 -8.54
N LEU A 38 -2.55 -12.00 -8.09
CA LEU A 38 -3.77 -11.26 -7.84
C LEU A 38 -3.53 -10.30 -6.67
N MET A 39 -3.98 -9.06 -6.80
CA MET A 39 -3.94 -8.05 -5.76
C MET A 39 -5.35 -7.63 -5.40
N TYR A 40 -5.63 -7.54 -4.09
CA TYR A 40 -6.87 -7.01 -3.57
C TYR A 40 -6.67 -5.51 -3.31
N ILE A 41 -7.56 -4.71 -3.88
CA ILE A 41 -7.47 -3.25 -3.87
C ILE A 41 -8.79 -2.66 -3.39
N ASN A 42 -8.69 -1.58 -2.64
CA ASN A 42 -9.82 -0.73 -2.34
C ASN A 42 -9.73 0.46 -3.26
N ASP A 43 -10.68 0.50 -4.20
CA ASP A 43 -10.84 1.64 -5.07
C ASP A 43 -11.32 2.84 -4.23
N THR A 44 -10.87 4.05 -4.56
CA THR A 44 -11.33 5.28 -3.91
C THR A 44 -12.64 5.82 -4.50
N TRP A 45 -13.16 5.18 -5.56
CA TRP A 45 -14.47 5.49 -6.16
C TRP A 45 -15.65 4.83 -5.44
N ASP A 46 -15.41 3.75 -4.69
CA ASP A 46 -16.45 3.08 -3.90
C ASP A 46 -15.91 2.55 -2.56
N TYR A 47 -16.69 1.68 -1.91
CA TYR A 47 -16.34 1.05 -0.65
C TYR A 47 -16.26 -0.48 -0.79
N LEU A 48 -16.14 -0.98 -2.02
CA LEU A 48 -16.08 -2.41 -2.30
C LEU A 48 -14.64 -2.85 -2.46
N ASP A 49 -14.40 -4.13 -2.18
CA ASP A 49 -13.11 -4.76 -2.46
C ASP A 49 -13.08 -5.15 -3.94
N HIS A 50 -12.04 -4.69 -4.62
CA HIS A 50 -11.77 -5.00 -6.03
C HIS A 50 -10.51 -5.83 -6.16
N THR A 51 -10.30 -6.39 -7.35
CA THR A 51 -9.08 -7.16 -7.64
C THR A 51 -8.47 -6.73 -8.97
N MET A 52 -7.15 -6.82 -9.05
CA MET A 52 -6.39 -6.64 -10.29
C MET A 52 -5.20 -7.59 -10.32
N ILE A 53 -4.72 -7.92 -11.52
CA ILE A 53 -3.47 -8.65 -11.69
C ILE A 53 -2.32 -7.64 -11.62
N TRP A 54 -1.28 -7.95 -10.84
CA TRP A 54 -0.12 -7.08 -10.73
C TRP A 54 0.54 -6.83 -12.09
N GLY A 55 0.65 -5.55 -12.47
CA GLY A 55 1.27 -5.14 -13.73
C GLY A 55 0.35 -5.26 -14.95
N ASP A 56 -0.92 -5.64 -14.74
CA ASP A 56 -1.96 -5.57 -15.75
C ASP A 56 -2.76 -4.27 -15.62
N THR A 57 -3.77 -4.12 -16.47
CA THR A 57 -4.69 -2.99 -16.49
C THR A 57 -5.85 -3.20 -15.52
N TYR A 58 -6.31 -2.10 -14.90
CA TYR A 58 -7.54 -2.06 -14.12
C TYR A 58 -8.55 -1.17 -14.83
N LEU A 59 -9.69 -1.72 -15.27
CA LEU A 59 -10.69 -1.01 -16.08
C LEU A 59 -10.11 -0.30 -17.32
N GLY A 60 -9.06 -0.88 -17.93
CA GLY A 60 -8.36 -0.30 -19.08
C GLY A 60 -7.33 0.77 -18.75
N MET A 61 -7.09 1.06 -17.47
CA MET A 61 -6.05 1.99 -17.00
C MET A 61 -4.76 1.22 -16.68
N GLU A 62 -3.63 1.71 -17.18
CA GLU A 62 -2.32 1.08 -17.00
C GLU A 62 -1.80 1.20 -15.57
N HIS A 63 -1.21 0.13 -15.03
CA HIS A 63 -0.53 0.14 -13.73
C HIS A 63 0.84 0.83 -13.85
N MET A 64 0.91 2.06 -13.36
CA MET A 64 2.08 2.94 -13.52
C MET A 64 3.14 2.75 -12.43
N GLY A 65 2.74 2.35 -11.23
CA GLY A 65 3.68 2.10 -10.15
C GLY A 65 3.05 2.07 -8.77
N VAL A 66 3.91 1.96 -7.76
CA VAL A 66 3.51 1.77 -6.36
C VAL A 66 4.34 2.63 -5.43
N ILE A 67 3.67 3.18 -4.42
CA ILE A 67 4.29 3.90 -3.31
C ILE A 67 4.06 3.12 -2.02
N ILE A 68 5.15 2.84 -1.31
CA ILE A 68 5.10 2.20 0.01
C ILE A 68 5.37 3.26 1.08
N VAL A 69 4.42 3.44 1.99
CA VAL A 69 4.57 4.39 3.10
C VAL A 69 5.21 3.68 4.28
N GLN A 70 6.50 3.93 4.49
CA GLN A 70 7.20 3.49 5.69
C GLN A 70 6.94 4.45 6.85
N ARG A 71 6.44 3.93 7.98
CA ARG A 71 6.27 4.72 9.19
C ARG A 71 7.65 5.04 9.78
N CYS A 72 7.92 6.32 10.03
CA CYS A 72 9.00 6.72 10.91
C CYS A 72 8.45 6.90 12.33
N LEU A 73 9.16 6.37 13.33
CA LEU A 73 8.75 6.53 14.72
C LEU A 73 8.96 7.98 15.15
N VAL A 74 7.88 8.73 15.36
CA VAL A 74 7.94 10.04 16.02
C VAL A 74 8.06 9.81 17.53
N ALA A 75 9.28 9.58 18.02
CA ALA A 75 9.58 9.61 19.44
C ALA A 75 9.77 11.07 19.88
N TRP A 76 8.65 11.78 20.14
CA TRP A 76 8.74 13.07 20.81
C TRP A 76 9.13 12.86 22.28
N ALA A 77 10.30 13.36 22.65
CA ALA A 77 10.87 13.28 23.99
C ALA A 77 10.01 14.01 25.04
N LYS A 78 9.03 13.31 25.61
CA LYS A 78 8.27 13.75 26.80
C LYS A 78 9.10 13.58 28.08
N ARG A 79 10.30 14.18 28.12
CA ARG A 79 11.11 14.34 29.34
C ARG A 79 11.70 15.75 29.41
N ARG A 80 10.87 16.73 29.76
CA ARG A 80 11.35 17.89 30.53
C ARG A 80 10.34 18.18 31.63
N GLY A 81 10.67 17.67 32.82
CA GLY A 81 9.96 18.04 34.05
C GLY A 81 10.15 19.53 34.37
N PRO A 82 9.36 20.08 35.30
CA PRO A 82 9.32 21.51 35.59
C PRO A 82 10.67 22.00 36.10
N ARG A 83 11.27 22.94 35.36
CA ARG A 83 12.49 23.62 35.77
C ARG A 83 12.09 24.68 36.82
N ARG A 84 12.20 24.32 38.10
CA ARG A 84 12.16 25.32 39.19
C ARG A 84 13.42 26.17 39.11
N ILE A 85 13.24 27.48 38.97
CA ILE A 85 14.08 28.52 39.58
C ILE A 85 13.16 29.53 40.22
#